data_AF-A0A2X4UEZ3-F1
#
_entry.id   AF-A0A2X4UEZ3-F1
#
_cell.length_a   1.000
_cell.length_b   1.000
_cell.length_c   1.000
_cell.angle_alpha   90.00
_cell.angle_beta   90.00
_cell.angle_gamma   90.00
#
_symmetry.space_group_name_H-M   'P 1'
#
loop_
_entity.id
_entity.type
_entity.pdbx_description
1 polymer ?
#
loop_
_entity_poly.entity_id
_entity_poly.type
_entity_poly.pdbx_seq_one_letter_code
_entity_poly.pdbx_strand_id
1 'polypeptide(L)'
;MTSSGNMVGLFAGIGGLELGLGENGWNTELLCEVDPGAQAVLRARFPDVPLHPDVTQLRSLPQGTELVAAGFPCQDLSQAGRTAGITGTKSSLVDEVFRLVRRKNGPRWLVIENVPFMLQLGRGAAMRHITDALEDLGYAWAYRVVDARAFGLPQRRNRVLMVASRTDDPRAVLFGQDAGLPVDGNPDLHPCGFYWTEGVRGLGWAVNAVPTLKGGSTLGIASPPAVRLPSGEIVTPGLTDAERLQGFDPDWTAPATQAVGVRTGHRWRLVGNAVSVRMATWVGHRLSHQIDYTSDHETPLEPGDAWPTAAWGAHRKAFRVHESQWPVHEPYEDLGGFLDDARLLSARATAGFLRRARSGNLRFVPGFLDDVENHLDRMGGFPQAAA
;
A
#
# COMPACT_ATOMS: atom_id res chain seq x y z
N MET A 1 -24.05 10.42 15.17
CA MET A 1 -24.09 11.19 13.91
C MET A 1 -22.77 10.92 13.22
N THR A 2 -22.76 10.17 12.12
CA THR A 2 -21.55 9.92 11.34
C THR A 2 -21.10 11.25 10.75
N SER A 3 -19.91 11.71 11.13
CA SER A 3 -19.28 12.89 10.51
C SER A 3 -18.91 12.52 9.07
N SER A 4 -19.83 12.78 8.13
CA SER A 4 -19.61 12.72 6.68
C SER A 4 -19.28 14.12 6.14
N GLY A 5 -18.24 14.22 5.32
CA GLY A 5 -17.76 15.48 4.75
C GLY A 5 -17.19 15.29 3.35
N ASN A 6 -16.75 16.40 2.74
CA ASN A 6 -16.20 16.38 1.40
C ASN A 6 -14.69 16.10 1.41
N MET A 7 -14.26 15.21 0.52
CA MET A 7 -12.85 14.83 0.35
C MET A 7 -12.31 15.09 -1.06
N VAL A 8 -11.00 15.23 -1.14
CA VAL A 8 -10.24 15.24 -2.39
C VAL A 8 -9.21 14.13 -2.39
N GLY A 9 -9.15 13.37 -3.49
CA GLY A 9 -8.14 12.35 -3.73
C GLY A 9 -6.99 12.88 -4.59
N LEU A 10 -5.77 12.94 -4.05
CA LEU A 10 -4.56 13.30 -4.78
C LEU A 10 -3.70 12.05 -4.99
N PHE A 11 -3.12 11.90 -6.18
CA PHE A 11 -2.43 10.65 -6.56
C PHE A 11 -3.35 9.44 -6.38
N ALA A 12 -4.60 9.60 -6.83
CA ALA A 12 -5.69 8.68 -6.51
C ALA A 12 -5.45 7.26 -7.05
N GLY A 13 -4.57 7.09 -8.04
CA GLY A 13 -4.34 5.82 -8.71
C GLY A 13 -5.67 5.27 -9.23
N ILE A 14 -6.05 4.08 -8.78
CA ILE A 14 -7.33 3.45 -9.15
C ILE A 14 -8.44 3.68 -8.12
N GLY A 15 -8.30 4.63 -7.19
CA GLY A 15 -9.39 5.05 -6.31
C GLY A 15 -9.54 4.25 -5.02
N GLY A 16 -8.46 3.64 -4.52
CA GLY A 16 -8.52 2.74 -3.35
C GLY A 16 -8.83 3.45 -2.03
N LEU A 17 -8.21 4.62 -1.81
CA LEU A 17 -8.52 5.45 -0.64
C LEU A 17 -9.95 5.98 -0.72
N GLU A 18 -10.33 6.46 -1.90
CA GLU A 18 -11.60 7.13 -2.13
C GLU A 18 -12.78 6.15 -2.04
N LEU A 19 -12.60 4.92 -2.51
CA LEU A 19 -13.62 3.88 -2.36
C LEU A 19 -13.86 3.54 -0.88
N GLY A 20 -12.82 3.20 -0.12
CA GLY A 20 -12.99 2.78 1.27
C GLY A 20 -13.42 3.92 2.22
N LEU A 21 -12.92 5.14 2.00
CA LEU A 21 -13.41 6.33 2.73
C LEU A 21 -14.88 6.62 2.36
N GLY A 22 -15.26 6.43 1.10
CA GLY A 22 -16.63 6.60 0.62
C GLY A 22 -17.65 5.66 1.27
N GLU A 23 -17.26 4.42 1.56
CA GLU A 23 -18.08 3.45 2.32
C GLU A 23 -18.46 3.95 3.73
N ASN A 24 -17.72 4.92 4.26
CA ASN A 24 -17.96 5.55 5.57
C ASN A 24 -18.51 6.99 5.45
N GLY A 25 -19.07 7.35 4.29
CA GLY A 25 -19.79 8.60 4.09
C GLY A 25 -18.94 9.79 3.66
N TRP A 26 -17.67 9.62 3.31
CA TRP A 26 -16.87 10.70 2.71
C TRP A 26 -17.22 10.88 1.23
N ASN A 27 -17.54 12.10 0.82
CA ASN A 27 -17.93 12.41 -0.55
C ASN A 27 -16.74 12.94 -1.37
N THR A 28 -16.33 12.23 -2.42
CA THR A 28 -15.22 12.66 -3.29
C THR A 28 -15.65 13.79 -4.23
N GLU A 29 -15.10 14.99 -4.06
CA GLU A 29 -15.42 16.16 -4.91
C GLU A 29 -14.41 16.43 -6.02
N LEU A 30 -13.19 15.89 -5.89
CA LEU A 30 -12.13 16.06 -6.88
C LEU A 30 -11.15 14.88 -6.77
N LEU A 31 -10.71 14.40 -7.93
CA LEU A 31 -9.63 13.44 -8.07
C LEU A 31 -8.47 14.07 -8.84
N CYS A 32 -7.24 13.71 -8.53
CA CYS A 32 -6.06 14.11 -9.28
C CYS A 32 -5.15 12.91 -9.53
N GLU A 33 -4.92 12.56 -10.79
CA GLU A 33 -4.10 11.41 -11.20
C GLU A 33 -3.48 11.63 -12.57
N VAL A 34 -2.19 11.29 -12.72
CA VAL A 34 -1.40 11.54 -13.93
C VAL A 34 -1.33 10.35 -14.88
N ASP A 35 -1.48 9.12 -14.37
CA ASP A 35 -1.44 7.91 -15.17
C ASP A 35 -2.71 7.77 -16.04
N PRO A 36 -2.59 7.72 -17.38
CA PRO A 36 -3.76 7.66 -18.26
C PRO A 36 -4.64 6.42 -18.06
N GLY A 37 -4.05 5.27 -17.70
CA GLY A 37 -4.78 4.04 -17.42
C GLY A 37 -5.56 4.16 -16.11
N ALA A 38 -4.94 4.72 -15.08
CA ALA A 38 -5.59 5.04 -13.81
C ALA A 38 -6.73 6.05 -14.01
N GLN A 39 -6.52 7.12 -14.79
CA GLN A 39 -7.57 8.07 -15.13
C GLN A 39 -8.77 7.42 -15.84
N ALA A 40 -8.54 6.45 -16.74
CA ALA A 40 -9.65 5.73 -17.37
C ALA A 40 -10.43 4.88 -16.37
N VAL A 41 -9.77 4.27 -15.38
CA VAL A 41 -10.43 3.60 -14.26
C VAL A 41 -11.24 4.60 -13.45
N LEU A 42 -10.65 5.72 -13.03
CA LEU A 42 -11.33 6.73 -12.22
C LEU A 42 -12.56 7.32 -12.93
N ARG A 43 -12.48 7.64 -14.23
CA ARG A 43 -13.64 8.11 -15.00
C ARG A 43 -14.77 7.10 -15.08
N ALA A 44 -14.45 5.81 -15.09
CA ALA A 44 -15.46 4.75 -15.13
C ALA A 44 -16.07 4.47 -13.76
N ARG A 45 -15.29 4.59 -12.68
CA ARG A 45 -15.71 4.24 -11.30
C ARG A 45 -16.25 5.43 -10.50
N PHE A 46 -15.85 6.65 -10.86
CA PHE A 46 -16.26 7.92 -10.26
C PHE A 46 -16.70 8.90 -11.37
N PRO A 47 -17.74 8.57 -12.17
CA PRO A 47 -18.09 9.30 -13.40
C PRO A 47 -18.47 10.76 -13.17
N ASP A 48 -19.05 11.08 -12.01
CA ASP A 48 -19.52 12.43 -11.67
C ASP A 48 -18.47 13.27 -10.94
N VAL A 49 -17.29 12.71 -10.68
CA VAL A 49 -16.21 13.40 -9.94
C VAL A 49 -15.24 14.05 -10.92
N PRO A 50 -15.02 15.37 -10.84
CA PRO A 50 -13.99 16.05 -11.61
C PRO A 50 -12.62 15.38 -11.45
N LEU A 51 -11.93 15.14 -12.56
CA LEU A 51 -10.61 14.51 -12.59
C LEU A 51 -9.55 15.45 -13.20
N HIS A 52 -8.61 15.88 -12.37
CA HIS A 52 -7.48 16.70 -12.77
C HIS A 52 -6.27 15.82 -13.17
N PRO A 53 -5.55 16.13 -14.27
CA PRO A 53 -4.52 15.24 -14.79
C PRO A 53 -3.15 15.39 -14.12
N ASP A 54 -2.88 16.49 -13.41
CA ASP A 54 -1.55 16.76 -12.87
C ASP A 54 -1.63 17.62 -11.60
N VAL A 55 -1.08 17.11 -10.50
CA VAL A 55 -1.10 17.80 -9.20
C VAL A 55 -0.29 19.10 -9.22
N THR A 56 0.77 19.15 -10.02
CA THR A 56 1.66 20.32 -10.14
C THR A 56 0.96 21.50 -10.83
N GLN A 57 -0.08 21.20 -11.60
CA GLN A 57 -0.90 22.18 -12.32
C GLN A 57 -2.20 22.51 -11.57
N LEU A 58 -2.56 21.73 -10.55
CA LEU A 58 -3.74 21.97 -9.74
C LEU A 58 -3.53 23.22 -8.88
N ARG A 59 -4.33 24.26 -9.11
CA ARG A 59 -4.14 25.56 -8.46
C ARG A 59 -4.68 25.62 -7.04
N SER A 60 -5.80 24.97 -6.79
CA SER A 60 -6.51 25.01 -5.52
C SER A 60 -7.46 23.83 -5.36
N LEU A 61 -7.74 23.47 -4.11
CA LEU A 61 -8.79 22.52 -3.75
C LEU A 61 -10.15 23.24 -3.64
N PRO A 62 -11.28 22.53 -3.83
CA PRO A 62 -12.61 23.04 -3.51
C PRO A 62 -12.68 23.68 -2.11
N GLN A 63 -13.52 24.71 -1.95
CA GLN A 63 -13.60 25.46 -0.69
C GLN A 63 -14.13 24.59 0.46
N GLY A 64 -15.05 23.67 0.17
CA GLY A 64 -15.66 22.75 1.13
C GLY A 64 -14.82 21.53 1.49
N THR A 65 -13.59 21.38 0.95
CA THR A 65 -12.75 20.21 1.24
C THR A 65 -12.42 20.13 2.74
N GLU A 66 -12.91 19.06 3.38
CA GLU A 66 -12.65 18.71 4.77
C GLU A 66 -11.54 17.67 4.92
N LEU A 67 -11.38 16.77 3.94
CA LEU A 67 -10.36 15.72 3.96
C LEU A 67 -9.56 15.72 2.66
N VAL A 68 -8.25 15.53 2.77
CA VAL A 68 -7.39 15.22 1.62
C VAL A 68 -6.78 13.83 1.81
N ALA A 69 -7.03 12.94 0.86
CA ALA A 69 -6.44 11.61 0.79
C ALA A 69 -5.29 11.63 -0.23
N ALA A 70 -4.13 11.07 0.11
CA ALA A 70 -2.97 11.05 -0.77
C ALA A 70 -2.08 9.80 -0.64
N GLY A 71 -1.90 9.08 -1.75
CA GLY A 71 -0.98 7.95 -1.90
C GLY A 71 0.20 8.26 -2.83
N PHE A 72 1.02 9.26 -2.48
CA PHE A 72 2.04 9.80 -3.40
C PHE A 72 3.26 8.86 -3.59
N PRO A 73 3.99 8.97 -4.72
CA PRO A 73 5.14 8.10 -5.00
C PRO A 73 6.28 8.19 -3.96
N CYS A 74 6.64 7.05 -3.37
CA CYS A 74 7.74 6.94 -2.39
C CYS A 74 9.11 7.36 -2.96
N GLN A 75 9.33 7.20 -4.27
CA GLN A 75 10.62 7.47 -4.91
C GLN A 75 11.03 8.95 -4.79
N ASP A 76 10.07 9.87 -4.81
CA ASP A 76 10.31 11.31 -4.71
C ASP A 76 10.64 11.79 -3.30
N LEU A 77 10.27 11.03 -2.25
CA LEU A 77 10.66 11.34 -0.86
C LEU A 77 12.18 11.33 -0.65
N SER A 78 12.90 10.51 -1.43
CA SER A 78 14.36 10.51 -1.42
C SER A 78 14.96 11.84 -1.91
N GLN A 79 14.23 12.60 -2.72
CA GLN A 79 14.64 13.93 -3.21
C GLN A 79 14.32 14.99 -2.16
N ALA A 80 13.12 14.94 -1.55
CA ALA A 80 12.71 15.83 -0.47
C ALA A 80 13.71 15.85 0.72
N GLY A 81 14.16 14.65 1.14
CA GLY A 81 15.14 14.53 2.22
C GLY A 81 16.54 15.08 1.88
N ARG A 82 16.85 15.30 0.58
CA ARG A 82 18.13 15.88 0.12
C ARG A 82 18.05 17.39 -0.09
N THR A 83 16.90 17.92 -0.47
CA THR A 83 16.68 19.38 -0.65
C THR A 83 16.69 20.16 0.66
N ALA A 84 16.46 19.51 1.81
CA ALA A 84 16.65 20.14 3.13
C ALA A 84 18.08 20.68 3.37
N GLY A 85 19.08 20.25 2.58
CA GLY A 85 20.46 20.76 2.66
C GLY A 85 21.01 21.39 1.38
N ILE A 86 20.22 21.50 0.31
CA ILE A 86 20.69 21.98 -1.01
C ILE A 86 19.76 23.09 -1.49
N THR A 87 20.33 24.25 -1.81
CA THR A 87 19.71 25.44 -2.40
C THR A 87 19.24 25.23 -3.86
N GLY A 88 18.65 24.06 -4.16
CA GLY A 88 18.21 23.64 -5.49
C GLY A 88 16.71 23.35 -5.51
N THR A 89 15.99 24.10 -6.31
CA THR A 89 14.52 24.17 -6.49
C THR A 89 13.95 22.98 -7.28
N LYS A 90 13.90 21.78 -6.68
CA LYS A 90 12.92 20.76 -7.11
C LYS A 90 12.00 20.45 -5.94
N SER A 91 10.77 20.96 -6.00
CA SER A 91 9.72 20.56 -5.04
C SER A 91 9.43 19.08 -5.25
N SER A 92 9.27 18.35 -4.15
CA SER A 92 8.83 16.97 -4.19
C SER A 92 7.31 16.90 -4.39
N LEU A 93 6.77 15.79 -4.87
CA LEU A 93 5.32 15.63 -5.07
C LEU A 93 4.52 15.77 -3.76
N VAL A 94 5.11 15.46 -2.60
CA VAL A 94 4.47 15.71 -1.30
C VAL A 94 4.37 17.20 -0.98
N ASP A 95 5.30 18.03 -1.47
CA ASP A 95 5.23 19.49 -1.30
C ASP A 95 4.05 20.10 -2.05
N GLU A 96 3.61 19.47 -3.14
CA GLU A 96 2.40 19.87 -3.86
C GLU A 96 1.13 19.62 -3.02
N VAL A 97 1.09 18.53 -2.23
CA VAL A 97 0.02 18.30 -1.26
C VAL A 97 0.02 19.43 -0.23
N PHE A 98 1.17 19.73 0.36
CA PHE A 98 1.31 20.81 1.34
C PHE A 98 0.97 22.17 0.77
N ARG A 99 1.36 22.47 -0.48
CA ARG A 99 0.97 23.69 -1.21
C ARG A 99 -0.54 23.79 -1.33
N LEU A 100 -1.22 22.72 -1.71
CA LEU A 100 -2.67 22.69 -1.93
C LEU A 100 -3.48 22.83 -0.64
N VAL A 101 -2.98 22.28 0.47
CA VAL A 101 -3.66 22.39 1.78
C VAL A 101 -3.32 23.66 2.55
N ARG A 102 -2.30 24.43 2.11
CA ARG A 102 -1.86 25.69 2.74
C ARG A 102 -2.83 26.82 2.48
N ARG A 103 -3.89 26.89 3.29
CA ARG A 103 -4.82 28.04 3.35
C ARG A 103 -5.35 28.24 4.76
N LYS A 104 -5.87 29.45 5.05
CA LYS A 104 -6.36 29.84 6.39
C LYS A 104 -7.39 28.85 6.96
N ASN A 105 -8.33 28.42 6.12
CA ASN A 105 -9.31 27.36 6.42
C ASN A 105 -8.95 26.12 5.59
N GLY A 106 -7.78 25.56 5.85
CA GLY A 106 -7.32 24.31 5.22
C GLY A 106 -8.23 23.13 5.60
N PRO A 107 -8.10 21.98 4.90
CA PRO A 107 -8.81 20.75 5.26
C PRO A 107 -8.65 20.43 6.74
N ARG A 108 -9.68 19.82 7.32
CA ARG A 108 -9.65 19.33 8.70
C ARG A 108 -8.69 18.16 8.83
N TRP A 109 -8.74 17.24 7.87
CA TRP A 109 -8.01 15.97 7.87
C TRP A 109 -7.07 15.83 6.66
N LEU A 110 -5.91 15.23 6.89
CA LEU A 110 -5.10 14.59 5.85
C LEU A 110 -4.98 13.10 6.16
N VAL A 111 -5.18 12.26 5.14
CA VAL A 111 -4.89 10.83 5.18
C VAL A 111 -3.82 10.55 4.13
N ILE A 112 -2.65 10.12 4.59
CA ILE A 112 -1.49 9.80 3.75
C ILE A 112 -1.20 8.31 3.85
N GLU A 113 -0.99 7.67 2.71
CA GLU A 113 -0.48 6.29 2.63
C GLU A 113 0.91 6.28 2.01
N ASN A 114 1.79 5.43 2.54
CA ASN A 114 3.04 5.08 1.86
C ASN A 114 3.60 3.72 2.28
N VAL A 115 4.70 3.31 1.64
CA VAL A 115 5.44 2.11 2.04
C VAL A 115 6.28 2.35 3.30
N PRO A 116 6.49 1.33 4.17
CA PRO A 116 7.29 1.46 5.41
C PRO A 116 8.71 1.96 5.21
N PHE A 117 9.28 1.78 4.02
CA PHE A 117 10.61 2.29 3.70
C PHE A 117 10.70 3.81 3.84
N MET A 118 9.58 4.56 3.77
CA MET A 118 9.55 6.00 4.01
C MET A 118 10.16 6.39 5.36
N LEU A 119 10.02 5.53 6.38
CA LEU A 119 10.52 5.77 7.75
C LEU A 119 12.05 5.82 7.81
N GLN A 120 12.73 5.19 6.85
CA GLN A 120 14.18 5.04 6.81
C GLN A 120 14.84 5.92 5.73
N LEU A 121 14.05 6.46 4.79
CA LEU A 121 14.54 7.27 3.68
C LEU A 121 15.36 8.47 4.17
N GLY A 122 16.57 8.62 3.61
CA GLY A 122 17.48 9.70 3.99
C GLY A 122 17.85 9.69 5.47
N ARG A 123 17.93 8.50 6.11
CA ARG A 123 18.11 8.38 7.57
C ARG A 123 17.02 9.12 8.35
N GLY A 124 15.76 8.91 7.94
CA GLY A 124 14.58 9.53 8.53
C GLY A 124 14.32 10.99 8.13
N ALA A 125 15.09 11.55 7.19
CA ALA A 125 14.91 12.93 6.72
C ALA A 125 13.57 13.14 6.01
N ALA A 126 13.09 12.13 5.27
CA ALA A 126 11.79 12.20 4.60
C ALA A 126 10.64 12.35 5.60
N MET A 127 10.65 11.57 6.68
CA MET A 127 9.65 11.68 7.74
C MET A 127 9.73 13.03 8.47
N ARG A 128 10.94 13.49 8.83
CA ARG A 128 11.10 14.83 9.43
C ARG A 128 10.52 15.94 8.56
N HIS A 129 10.81 15.92 7.26
CA HIS A 129 10.24 16.87 6.30
C HIS A 129 8.72 16.86 6.30
N ILE A 130 8.10 15.67 6.28
CA ILE A 130 6.63 15.52 6.30
C ILE A 130 6.06 16.05 7.63
N THR A 131 6.61 15.61 8.76
CA THR A 131 6.08 15.98 10.09
C THR A 131 6.26 17.47 10.37
N ASP A 132 7.42 18.04 10.00
CA ASP A 132 7.69 19.48 10.16
C ASP A 132 6.75 20.32 9.31
N ALA A 133 6.50 19.92 8.05
CA ALA A 133 5.58 20.61 7.17
C ALA A 133 4.12 20.52 7.65
N LEU A 134 3.69 19.36 8.18
CA LEU A 134 2.37 19.20 8.79
C LEU A 134 2.19 20.14 9.99
N GLU A 135 3.18 20.20 10.88
CA GLU A 135 3.13 21.07 12.05
C GLU A 135 3.20 22.56 11.68
N ASP A 136 3.98 22.93 10.66
CA ASP A 136 4.01 24.29 10.08
C ASP A 136 2.63 24.72 9.55
N LEU A 137 1.86 23.75 9.04
CA LEU A 137 0.49 23.97 8.54
C LEU A 137 -0.56 23.92 9.68
N GLY A 138 -0.13 23.66 10.91
CA GLY A 138 -0.97 23.60 12.10
C GLY A 138 -1.69 22.27 12.29
N TYR A 139 -1.16 21.17 11.75
CA TYR A 139 -1.68 19.84 12.00
C TYR A 139 -0.92 19.14 13.13
N ALA A 140 -1.65 18.46 14.02
CA ALA A 140 -1.12 17.31 14.74
C ALA A 140 -1.15 16.09 13.81
N TRP A 141 -0.24 15.14 14.02
CA TRP A 141 -0.14 13.95 13.17
C TRP A 141 0.04 12.68 14.00
N ALA A 142 -0.46 11.56 13.49
CA ALA A 142 -0.18 10.21 13.97
C ALA A 142 0.02 9.29 12.77
N TYR A 143 0.84 8.25 12.94
CA TYR A 143 0.95 7.20 11.95
C TYR A 143 1.11 5.82 12.59
N ARG A 144 0.70 4.79 11.84
CA ARG A 144 0.87 3.39 12.18
C ARG A 144 1.23 2.59 10.92
N VAL A 145 2.24 1.73 11.02
CA VAL A 145 2.47 0.67 10.04
C VAL A 145 1.43 -0.42 10.28
N VAL A 146 0.65 -0.78 9.26
CA VAL A 146 -0.35 -1.86 9.33
C VAL A 146 -0.12 -2.88 8.23
N ASP A 147 -0.52 -4.13 8.46
CA ASP A 147 -0.50 -5.21 7.46
C ASP A 147 -1.91 -5.41 6.86
N ALA A 148 -2.03 -5.58 5.54
CA ALA A 148 -3.33 -5.84 4.88
C ALA A 148 -4.05 -7.08 5.45
N ARG A 149 -3.29 -8.04 5.99
CA ARG A 149 -3.81 -9.23 6.65
C ARG A 149 -4.65 -8.92 7.90
N ALA A 150 -4.39 -7.81 8.58
CA ALA A 150 -5.21 -7.35 9.70
C ALA A 150 -6.67 -7.10 9.28
N PHE A 151 -6.86 -6.75 8.00
CA PHE A 151 -8.15 -6.43 7.39
C PHE A 151 -8.70 -7.60 6.55
N GLY A 152 -8.26 -8.83 6.85
CA GLY A 152 -8.80 -10.06 6.26
C GLY A 152 -8.29 -10.41 4.86
N LEU A 153 -7.36 -9.64 4.28
CA LEU A 153 -6.82 -9.92 2.94
C LEU A 153 -5.62 -10.89 3.01
N PRO A 154 -5.56 -11.94 2.17
CA PRO A 154 -4.43 -12.86 2.12
C PRO A 154 -3.22 -12.29 1.36
N GLN A 155 -2.79 -11.07 1.73
CA GLN A 155 -1.65 -10.38 1.17
C GLN A 155 -0.78 -9.81 2.30
N ARG A 156 0.46 -10.26 2.44
CA ARG A 156 1.43 -9.58 3.33
C ARG A 156 1.85 -8.26 2.70
N ARG A 157 1.18 -7.17 3.09
CA ARG A 157 1.37 -5.83 2.55
C ARG A 157 1.38 -4.82 3.70
N ASN A 158 2.59 -4.45 4.13
CA ASN A 158 2.75 -3.43 5.15
C ASN A 158 2.68 -2.03 4.54
N ARG A 159 1.93 -1.13 5.17
CA ARG A 159 1.78 0.29 4.78
C ARG A 159 1.80 1.20 5.98
N VAL A 160 2.39 2.37 5.83
CA VAL A 160 2.26 3.48 6.77
C VAL A 160 0.97 4.18 6.44
N LEU A 161 0.02 4.15 7.37
CA LEU A 161 -1.15 5.01 7.36
C LEU A 161 -0.86 6.17 8.29
N MET A 162 -0.86 7.38 7.76
CA MET A 162 -0.66 8.62 8.51
C MET A 162 -1.94 9.45 8.45
N VAL A 163 -2.40 9.89 9.61
CA VAL A 163 -3.55 10.77 9.75
C VAL A 163 -3.08 12.05 10.43
N ALA A 164 -3.48 13.19 9.89
CA ALA A 164 -3.19 14.48 10.48
C ALA A 164 -4.46 15.32 10.60
N SER A 165 -4.60 16.08 11.67
CA SER A 165 -5.75 16.96 11.89
C SER A 165 -5.34 18.33 12.46
N ARG A 166 -6.08 19.37 12.07
CA ARG A 166 -5.92 20.72 12.62
C ARG A 166 -6.70 20.93 13.92
N THR A 167 -7.74 20.13 14.15
CA THR A 167 -8.75 20.36 15.20
C THR A 167 -9.02 19.17 16.10
N ASP A 168 -8.70 17.97 15.63
CA ASP A 168 -9.02 16.71 16.29
C ASP A 168 -7.75 15.94 16.66
N ASP A 169 -7.87 14.93 17.51
CA ASP A 169 -6.74 14.08 17.88
C ASP A 169 -6.53 12.94 16.86
N PRO A 170 -5.47 12.97 16.03
CA PRO A 170 -5.23 11.92 15.05
C PRO A 170 -4.88 10.56 15.69
N ARG A 171 -4.47 10.54 16.96
CA ARG A 171 -4.21 9.29 17.70
C ARG A 171 -5.48 8.46 17.84
N ALA A 172 -6.61 9.13 18.08
CA ALA A 172 -7.91 8.50 18.28
C ALA A 172 -8.46 7.82 17.01
N VAL A 173 -7.81 8.02 15.85
CA VAL A 173 -8.11 7.34 14.59
C VAL A 173 -7.27 6.06 14.44
N LEU A 174 -5.96 6.12 14.75
CA LEU A 174 -5.02 5.04 14.42
C LEU A 174 -4.67 4.11 15.59
N PHE A 175 -4.86 4.56 16.82
CA PHE A 175 -4.50 3.84 18.05
C PHE A 175 -5.74 3.49 18.88
N GLY A 176 -5.54 2.91 20.07
CA GLY A 176 -6.62 2.54 20.99
C GLY A 176 -7.25 1.18 20.70
N GLN A 177 -6.81 0.51 19.63
CA GLN A 177 -7.10 -0.89 19.33
C GLN A 177 -5.82 -1.57 18.87
N ASP A 178 -5.50 -2.70 19.50
CA ASP A 178 -4.41 -3.57 19.11
C ASP A 178 -4.85 -5.02 19.29
N ALA A 179 -5.00 -5.75 18.18
CA ALA A 179 -5.36 -7.16 18.21
C ALA A 179 -4.15 -8.08 18.46
N GLY A 180 -2.94 -7.51 18.47
CA GLY A 180 -1.69 -8.25 18.62
C GLY A 180 -1.32 -9.05 17.37
N LEU A 181 -0.20 -9.77 17.43
CA LEU A 181 0.24 -10.60 16.31
C LEU A 181 -0.78 -11.71 16.01
N PRO A 182 -1.00 -12.06 14.73
CA PRO A 182 -1.87 -13.16 14.37
C PRO A 182 -1.22 -14.48 14.76
N VAL A 183 -2.01 -15.55 14.76
CA VAL A 183 -1.47 -16.91 14.81
C VAL A 183 -0.75 -17.21 13.50
N ASP A 184 0.48 -17.72 13.57
CA ASP A 184 1.22 -18.13 12.39
C ASP A 184 0.49 -19.27 11.66
N GLY A 185 0.41 -19.17 10.34
CA GLY A 185 -0.09 -20.26 9.51
C GLY A 185 0.88 -21.44 9.49
N ASN A 186 0.34 -22.64 9.31
CA ASN A 186 1.14 -23.84 9.07
C ASN A 186 1.50 -23.96 7.57
N PRO A 187 2.79 -23.91 7.17
CA PRO A 187 3.20 -24.00 5.76
C PRO A 187 2.94 -25.36 5.10
N ASP A 188 2.76 -26.42 5.89
CA ASP A 188 2.43 -27.75 5.38
C ASP A 188 0.96 -27.86 4.98
N LEU A 189 0.09 -27.13 5.69
CA LEU A 189 -1.37 -27.18 5.51
C LEU A 189 -1.92 -26.03 4.66
N HIS A 190 -1.23 -24.90 4.60
CA HIS A 190 -1.73 -23.71 3.91
C HIS A 190 -0.94 -23.39 2.64
N PRO A 191 -1.57 -22.70 1.68
CA PRO A 191 -0.88 -22.12 0.54
C PRO A 191 0.22 -21.15 0.99
N CYS A 192 1.35 -21.14 0.29
CA CYS A 192 2.50 -20.30 0.63
C CYS A 192 2.92 -19.43 -0.56
N GLY A 193 2.78 -18.13 -0.41
CA GLY A 193 3.19 -17.16 -1.42
C GLY A 193 4.69 -16.85 -1.39
N PHE A 194 5.27 -16.62 -2.57
CA PHE A 194 6.68 -16.25 -2.73
C PHE A 194 6.95 -15.52 -4.06
N TYR A 195 8.11 -14.86 -4.16
CA TYR A 195 8.57 -14.24 -5.40
C TYR A 195 9.39 -15.23 -6.24
N TRP A 196 8.79 -15.80 -7.28
CA TRP A 196 9.50 -16.68 -8.22
C TRP A 196 10.61 -15.94 -9.00
N THR A 197 10.59 -14.61 -9.08
CA THR A 197 11.65 -13.79 -9.68
C THR A 197 12.87 -13.61 -8.77
N GLU A 198 12.77 -13.93 -7.48
CA GLU A 198 13.86 -13.88 -6.52
C GLU A 198 14.48 -15.29 -6.34
N GLY A 199 15.04 -15.60 -5.16
CA GLY A 199 15.62 -16.92 -4.84
C GLY A 199 17.09 -16.91 -4.42
N VAL A 200 17.83 -15.81 -4.59
CA VAL A 200 19.25 -15.74 -4.20
C VAL A 200 19.44 -15.21 -2.77
N ARG A 201 18.75 -14.10 -2.43
CA ARG A 201 18.88 -13.40 -1.14
C ARG A 201 17.55 -13.21 -0.40
N GLY A 202 16.44 -13.47 -1.08
CA GLY A 202 15.09 -13.30 -0.56
C GLY A 202 14.13 -14.20 -1.31
N LEU A 203 13.05 -14.56 -0.63
CA LEU A 203 11.94 -15.37 -1.17
C LEU A 203 10.62 -14.61 -1.11
N GLY A 204 10.49 -13.64 -0.20
CA GLY A 204 9.19 -13.05 0.10
C GLY A 204 8.20 -14.06 0.66
N TRP A 205 8.66 -15.09 1.37
CA TRP A 205 7.82 -16.17 1.91
C TRP A 205 6.68 -15.65 2.77
N ALA A 206 5.44 -16.03 2.48
CA ALA A 206 4.25 -15.69 3.24
C ALA A 206 3.33 -16.91 3.35
N VAL A 207 3.00 -17.33 4.56
CA VAL A 207 2.10 -18.47 4.80
C VAL A 207 0.66 -17.98 4.81
N ASN A 208 -0.21 -18.73 4.14
CA ASN A 208 -1.60 -18.40 3.82
C ASN A 208 -1.82 -17.03 3.19
N ALA A 209 -0.79 -16.47 2.54
CA ALA A 209 -0.85 -15.15 1.93
C ALA A 209 0.13 -15.04 0.77
N VAL A 210 -0.14 -14.15 -0.17
CA VAL A 210 0.87 -13.73 -1.14
C VAL A 210 1.75 -12.63 -0.56
N PRO A 211 3.03 -12.51 -0.94
CA PRO A 211 3.77 -11.30 -0.62
C PRO A 211 3.22 -10.10 -1.39
N THR A 212 3.61 -8.90 -0.96
CA THR A 212 3.15 -7.64 -1.55
C THR A 212 3.19 -7.66 -3.07
N LEU A 213 2.06 -7.32 -3.71
CA LEU A 213 1.98 -7.16 -5.15
C LEU A 213 2.88 -6.01 -5.60
N LYS A 214 3.76 -6.27 -6.57
CA LYS A 214 4.67 -5.29 -7.17
C LYS A 214 4.08 -4.81 -8.49
N GLY A 215 4.15 -3.51 -8.77
CA GLY A 215 3.63 -2.92 -10.03
C GLY A 215 4.38 -3.30 -11.31
N GLY A 216 5.22 -4.35 -11.29
CA GLY A 216 6.02 -4.82 -12.41
C GLY A 216 7.49 -4.41 -12.37
N SER A 217 8.30 -4.99 -13.26
CA SER A 217 9.71 -4.63 -13.44
C SER A 217 9.87 -3.26 -14.13
N THR A 218 11.09 -2.70 -14.13
CA THR A 218 11.43 -1.48 -14.90
C THR A 218 11.08 -1.61 -16.40
N LEU A 219 11.03 -2.85 -16.92
CA LEU A 219 10.64 -3.18 -18.29
C LEU A 219 9.11 -3.29 -18.49
N GLY A 220 8.31 -2.99 -17.47
CA GLY A 220 6.84 -3.03 -17.52
C GLY A 220 6.24 -4.44 -17.57
N ILE A 221 7.05 -5.48 -17.33
CA ILE A 221 6.58 -6.86 -17.31
C ILE A 221 5.98 -7.16 -15.93
N ALA A 222 4.71 -7.55 -15.92
CA ALA A 222 4.03 -8.04 -14.73
C ALA A 222 4.72 -9.30 -14.20
N SER A 223 4.94 -9.35 -12.89
CA SER A 223 5.52 -10.52 -12.23
C SER A 223 4.75 -10.77 -10.94
N PRO A 224 3.51 -11.29 -11.06
CA PRO A 224 2.75 -11.67 -9.88
C PRO A 224 3.55 -12.65 -9.03
N PRO A 225 3.37 -12.65 -7.71
CA PRO A 225 3.96 -13.68 -6.87
C PRO A 225 3.46 -15.07 -7.29
N ALA A 226 4.24 -16.09 -6.97
CA ALA A 226 3.81 -17.46 -7.05
C ALA A 226 3.23 -17.91 -5.71
N VAL A 227 2.42 -18.96 -5.73
CA VAL A 227 1.81 -19.60 -4.57
C VAL A 227 2.03 -21.09 -4.69
N ARG A 228 2.71 -21.68 -3.71
CA ARG A 228 2.78 -23.13 -3.53
C ARG A 228 1.52 -23.58 -2.81
N LEU A 229 0.72 -24.42 -3.44
CA LEU A 229 -0.48 -25.02 -2.86
C LEU A 229 -0.10 -26.21 -1.96
N PRO A 230 -0.97 -26.62 -1.01
CA PRO A 230 -0.77 -27.84 -0.22
C PRO A 230 -0.51 -29.11 -1.05
N SER A 231 -1.04 -29.18 -2.27
CA SER A 231 -0.80 -30.25 -3.25
C SER A 231 0.63 -30.27 -3.84
N GLY A 232 1.45 -29.27 -3.51
CA GLY A 232 2.77 -29.03 -4.10
C GLY A 232 2.72 -28.38 -5.48
N GLU A 233 1.54 -28.12 -6.06
CA GLU A 233 1.41 -27.34 -7.30
C GLU A 233 1.76 -25.88 -7.06
N ILE A 234 2.35 -25.24 -8.07
CA ILE A 234 2.72 -23.83 -8.01
C ILE A 234 1.89 -23.04 -9.01
N VAL A 235 1.12 -22.09 -8.50
CA VAL A 235 0.27 -21.20 -9.29
C VAL A 235 0.71 -19.75 -9.16
N THR A 236 0.24 -18.89 -10.05
CA THR A 236 0.32 -17.43 -9.92
C THR A 236 -1.10 -16.88 -9.92
N PRO A 237 -1.45 -15.94 -9.02
CA PRO A 237 -2.75 -15.29 -9.04
C PRO A 237 -3.01 -14.61 -10.38
N GLY A 238 -4.27 -14.64 -10.78
CA GLY A 238 -4.79 -13.89 -11.90
C GLY A 238 -4.88 -12.39 -11.63
N LEU A 239 -5.33 -11.63 -12.62
CA LEU A 239 -5.44 -10.18 -12.47
C LEU A 239 -6.63 -9.78 -11.60
N THR A 240 -7.74 -10.51 -11.70
CA THR A 240 -8.92 -10.32 -10.84
C THR A 240 -8.61 -10.72 -9.39
N ASP A 241 -7.85 -11.80 -9.17
CA ASP A 241 -7.33 -12.15 -7.84
C ASP A 241 -6.49 -11.00 -7.28
N ALA A 242 -5.64 -10.38 -8.11
CA ALA A 242 -4.80 -9.27 -7.69
C ALA A 242 -5.59 -8.00 -7.32
N GLU A 243 -6.67 -7.70 -8.06
CA GLU A 243 -7.61 -6.62 -7.72
C GLU A 243 -8.30 -6.89 -6.38
N ARG A 244 -8.80 -8.11 -6.19
CA ARG A 244 -9.42 -8.55 -4.93
C ARG A 244 -8.43 -8.54 -3.77
N LEU A 245 -7.17 -8.91 -3.98
CA LEU A 245 -6.11 -8.85 -2.96
C LEU A 245 -5.85 -7.42 -2.46
N GLN A 246 -6.28 -6.40 -3.21
CA GLN A 246 -6.25 -5.00 -2.80
C GLN A 246 -7.61 -4.51 -2.25
N GLY A 247 -8.63 -5.37 -2.24
CA GLY A 247 -9.98 -5.08 -1.76
C GLY A 247 -10.92 -4.50 -2.82
N PHE A 248 -10.58 -4.57 -4.11
CA PHE A 248 -11.48 -4.15 -5.18
C PHE A 248 -12.33 -5.31 -5.71
N ASP A 249 -13.45 -4.96 -6.34
CA ASP A 249 -14.24 -5.90 -7.14
C ASP A 249 -13.42 -6.44 -8.34
N PRO A 250 -13.73 -7.67 -8.81
CA PRO A 250 -13.18 -8.18 -10.07
C PRO A 250 -13.39 -7.21 -11.24
N ASP A 251 -12.36 -7.11 -12.08
CA ASP A 251 -12.31 -6.23 -13.25
C ASP A 251 -12.40 -4.73 -12.94
N TRP A 252 -12.10 -4.33 -11.70
CA TRP A 252 -12.01 -2.92 -11.31
C TRP A 252 -11.18 -2.09 -12.29
N THR A 253 -10.02 -2.63 -12.72
CA THR A 253 -9.08 -1.94 -13.62
C THR A 253 -9.31 -2.21 -15.11
N ALA A 254 -10.36 -2.95 -15.50
CA ALA A 254 -10.67 -3.21 -16.91
C ALA A 254 -10.78 -1.94 -17.78
N PRO A 255 -11.35 -0.80 -17.30
CA PRO A 255 -11.40 0.43 -18.09
C PRO A 255 -10.03 0.98 -18.48
N ALA A 256 -8.94 0.61 -17.79
CA ALA A 256 -7.59 1.11 -18.08
C ALA A 256 -7.17 0.87 -19.54
N THR A 257 -7.60 -0.24 -20.15
CA THR A 257 -7.24 -0.59 -21.54
C THR A 257 -8.00 0.21 -22.59
N GLN A 258 -8.97 1.03 -22.18
CA GLN A 258 -9.66 1.98 -23.07
C GLN A 258 -8.83 3.24 -23.29
N ALA A 259 -7.84 3.53 -22.43
CA ALA A 259 -6.94 4.65 -22.59
C ALA A 259 -5.96 4.40 -23.74
N VAL A 260 -5.75 5.43 -24.58
CA VAL A 260 -4.83 5.37 -25.72
C VAL A 260 -3.42 5.04 -25.25
N GLY A 261 -2.83 4.00 -25.84
CA GLY A 261 -1.47 3.56 -25.54
C GLY A 261 -1.33 2.66 -24.31
N VAL A 262 -2.40 2.40 -23.56
CA VAL A 262 -2.37 1.55 -22.36
C VAL A 262 -2.61 0.10 -22.73
N ARG A 263 -1.62 -0.77 -22.51
CA ARG A 263 -1.71 -2.21 -22.76
C ARG A 263 -2.31 -2.95 -21.56
N THR A 264 -2.87 -4.14 -21.77
CA THR A 264 -3.46 -4.98 -20.71
C THR A 264 -2.52 -5.21 -19.52
N GLY A 265 -1.23 -5.43 -19.78
CA GLY A 265 -0.23 -5.63 -18.72
C GLY A 265 -0.07 -4.43 -17.77
N HIS A 266 -0.45 -3.22 -18.19
CA HIS A 266 -0.41 -2.02 -17.36
C HIS A 266 -1.34 -2.11 -16.15
N ARG A 267 -2.43 -2.89 -16.25
CA ARG A 267 -3.35 -3.12 -15.12
C ARG A 267 -2.62 -3.68 -13.90
N TRP A 268 -1.61 -4.53 -14.07
CA TRP A 268 -0.77 -5.01 -12.96
C TRP A 268 0.00 -3.90 -12.25
N ARG A 269 0.45 -2.88 -12.99
CA ARG A 269 1.10 -1.70 -12.41
C ARG A 269 0.13 -0.91 -11.55
N LEU A 270 -1.07 -0.70 -12.06
CA LEU A 270 -2.15 -0.01 -11.34
C LEU A 270 -2.50 -0.73 -10.04
N VAL A 271 -2.73 -2.04 -10.12
CA VAL A 271 -3.07 -2.87 -8.96
C VAL A 271 -1.94 -2.89 -7.93
N GLY A 272 -0.68 -3.09 -8.34
CA GLY A 272 0.46 -3.12 -7.40
C GLY A 272 0.65 -1.80 -6.62
N ASN A 273 0.39 -0.68 -7.29
CA ASN A 273 0.50 0.66 -6.72
C ASN A 273 -0.75 1.10 -5.94
N ALA A 274 -1.87 0.41 -6.07
CA ALA A 274 -3.11 0.79 -5.41
C ALA A 274 -3.00 0.73 -3.88
N VAL A 275 -3.69 1.65 -3.20
CA VAL A 275 -3.92 1.55 -1.77
C VAL A 275 -5.05 0.52 -1.53
N SER A 276 -4.94 -0.24 -0.45
CA SER A 276 -5.97 -1.24 -0.12
C SER A 276 -7.27 -0.57 0.30
N VAL A 277 -8.38 -1.00 -0.30
CA VAL A 277 -9.73 -0.51 0.01
C VAL A 277 -10.04 -0.79 1.48
N ARG A 278 -9.79 -2.01 1.98
CA ARG A 278 -10.11 -2.37 3.37
C ARG A 278 -9.32 -1.58 4.42
N MET A 279 -8.07 -1.22 4.11
CA MET A 279 -7.31 -0.28 4.96
C MET A 279 -7.98 1.09 4.99
N ALA A 280 -8.40 1.60 3.82
CA ALA A 280 -9.08 2.89 3.71
C ALA A 280 -10.46 2.87 4.39
N THR A 281 -11.21 1.78 4.28
CA THR A 281 -12.48 1.54 4.98
C THR A 281 -12.28 1.59 6.50
N TRP A 282 -11.23 0.94 7.02
CA TRP A 282 -10.91 1.03 8.45
C TRP A 282 -10.59 2.47 8.87
N VAL A 283 -9.75 3.20 8.13
CA VAL A 283 -9.47 4.61 8.42
C VAL A 283 -10.75 5.45 8.38
N GLY A 284 -11.59 5.26 7.36
CA GLY A 284 -12.88 5.95 7.21
C GLY A 284 -13.80 5.72 8.40
N HIS A 285 -13.94 4.47 8.83
CA HIS A 285 -14.72 4.10 10.01
C HIS A 285 -14.18 4.79 11.26
N ARG A 286 -12.86 4.78 11.46
CA ARG A 286 -12.18 5.37 12.63
C ARG A 286 -12.24 6.91 12.65
N LEU A 287 -12.30 7.56 11.49
CA LEU A 287 -12.54 9.00 11.39
C LEU A 287 -13.94 9.38 11.90
N SER A 288 -14.95 8.52 11.67
CA SER A 288 -16.31 8.74 12.17
C SER A 288 -16.56 8.20 13.58
N HIS A 289 -15.78 7.21 14.01
CA HIS A 289 -15.90 6.50 15.29
C HIS A 289 -14.53 6.43 15.98
N GLN A 290 -14.07 7.59 16.45
CA GLN A 290 -12.80 7.71 17.18
C GLN A 290 -12.88 6.95 18.50
N ILE A 291 -11.74 6.39 18.93
CA ILE A 291 -11.60 5.75 20.24
C ILE A 291 -10.54 6.55 20.99
N ASP A 292 -10.87 6.96 22.21
CA ASP A 292 -9.94 7.67 23.06
C ASP A 292 -8.68 6.83 23.29
N TYR A 293 -7.53 7.46 23.08
CA TYR A 293 -6.23 6.84 23.26
C TYR A 293 -5.53 7.47 24.46
N THR A 294 -5.10 6.62 25.40
CA THR A 294 -4.40 7.02 26.63
C THR A 294 -2.89 6.90 26.45
N SER A 295 -2.15 7.94 26.85
CA SER A 295 -0.71 8.10 26.58
C SER A 295 0.23 7.33 27.54
N ASP A 296 -0.27 6.32 28.26
CA ASP A 296 0.41 5.75 29.43
C ASP A 296 1.66 4.92 29.09
N HIS A 297 1.88 4.63 27.81
CA HIS A 297 2.97 3.77 27.31
C HIS A 297 3.78 4.41 26.19
N GLU A 298 3.73 5.73 26.04
CA GLU A 298 4.50 6.45 25.02
C GLU A 298 5.91 6.79 25.49
N THR A 299 6.87 6.82 24.56
CA THR A 299 8.23 7.32 24.85
C THR A 299 8.57 8.50 23.95
N PRO A 300 9.18 9.59 24.45
CA PRO A 300 9.65 10.68 23.60
C PRO A 300 10.53 10.18 22.45
N LEU A 301 10.35 10.76 21.27
CA LEU A 301 11.18 10.50 20.10
C LEU A 301 12.19 11.63 19.95
N GLU A 302 13.46 11.35 20.23
CA GLU A 302 14.50 12.38 20.25
C GLU A 302 15.08 12.65 18.85
N PRO A 303 15.61 13.87 18.59
CA PRO A 303 16.29 14.15 17.33
C PRO A 303 17.45 13.18 17.05
N GLY A 304 17.32 12.42 15.96
CA GLY A 304 18.32 11.42 15.55
C GLY A 304 17.87 9.97 15.75
N ASP A 305 16.79 9.75 16.52
CA ASP A 305 16.21 8.43 16.68
C ASP A 305 15.70 7.85 15.36
N ALA A 306 15.72 6.53 15.25
CA ALA A 306 15.06 5.82 14.17
C ALA A 306 13.53 5.90 14.35
N TRP A 307 12.84 6.30 13.28
CA TRP A 307 11.38 6.37 13.27
C TRP A 307 10.75 4.99 13.57
N PRO A 308 9.86 4.90 14.59
CA PRO A 308 9.16 3.66 14.95
C PRO A 308 8.13 3.23 13.89
N THR A 309 7.54 2.06 14.09
CA THR A 309 6.38 1.60 13.32
C THR A 309 5.08 2.34 13.68
N ALA A 310 5.01 2.99 14.84
CA ALA A 310 3.91 3.86 15.21
C ALA A 310 4.43 5.06 16.02
N ALA A 311 3.96 6.26 15.68
CA ALA A 311 4.29 7.48 16.41
C ALA A 311 3.23 8.55 16.16
N TRP A 312 3.25 9.58 17.00
CA TRP A 312 2.50 10.80 16.78
C TRP A 312 3.32 12.01 17.18
N GLY A 313 2.87 13.18 16.78
CA GLY A 313 3.48 14.43 17.19
C GLY A 313 2.57 15.64 17.02
N ALA A 314 2.84 16.64 17.84
CA ALA A 314 2.24 17.96 17.82
C ALA A 314 3.14 18.93 18.58
N HIS A 315 3.07 20.22 18.24
CA HIS A 315 3.78 21.28 18.97
C HIS A 315 5.29 21.03 19.11
N ARG A 316 5.92 20.53 18.05
CA ARG A 316 7.35 20.18 17.93
C ARG A 316 7.80 19.10 18.89
N LYS A 317 6.88 18.27 19.36
CA LYS A 317 7.16 17.07 20.16
C LYS A 317 6.63 15.86 19.42
N ALA A 318 7.42 14.81 19.40
CA ALA A 318 7.06 13.53 18.83
C ALA A 318 7.24 12.42 19.86
N PHE A 319 6.39 11.42 19.78
CA PHE A 319 6.37 10.28 20.69
C PHE A 319 6.26 8.99 19.90
N ARG A 320 7.07 8.01 20.28
CA ARG A 320 6.93 6.62 19.86
C ARG A 320 5.75 5.99 20.58
N VAL A 321 5.01 5.21 19.81
CA VAL A 321 3.88 4.41 20.27
C VAL A 321 4.20 2.93 20.08
N HIS A 322 3.82 2.09 21.04
CA HIS A 322 4.14 0.66 21.07
C HIS A 322 3.01 -0.22 20.52
N GLU A 323 2.27 0.30 19.56
CA GLU A 323 1.18 -0.38 18.85
C GLU A 323 1.76 -1.33 17.78
N SER A 324 1.17 -2.53 17.69
CA SER A 324 1.55 -3.55 16.71
C SER A 324 1.11 -3.16 15.30
N GLN A 325 1.43 -3.99 14.30
CA GLN A 325 0.96 -3.80 12.91
C GLN A 325 -0.48 -4.29 12.67
N TRP A 326 -1.17 -4.71 13.75
CA TRP A 326 -2.46 -5.41 13.72
C TRP A 326 -3.48 -4.64 14.58
N PRO A 327 -4.02 -3.52 14.08
CA PRO A 327 -5.04 -2.78 14.81
C PRO A 327 -6.29 -3.62 15.08
N VAL A 328 -6.60 -4.54 14.16
CA VAL A 328 -7.78 -5.40 14.17
C VAL A 328 -7.44 -6.78 13.62
N HIS A 329 -8.33 -7.75 13.85
CA HIS A 329 -8.35 -9.04 13.16
C HIS A 329 -9.72 -9.21 12.50
N GLU A 330 -9.90 -8.59 11.34
CA GLU A 330 -11.08 -8.84 10.51
C GLU A 330 -11.12 -10.30 10.05
N PRO A 331 -12.31 -10.86 9.77
CA PRO A 331 -12.44 -12.22 9.25
C PRO A 331 -11.50 -12.46 8.07
N TYR A 332 -10.63 -13.45 8.22
CA TYR A 332 -9.56 -13.75 7.28
C TYR A 332 -10.02 -14.68 6.18
N GLU A 333 -9.77 -14.32 4.93
CA GLU A 333 -10.02 -15.19 3.78
C GLU A 333 -8.80 -16.10 3.53
N ASP A 334 -9.03 -17.41 3.55
CA ASP A 334 -7.99 -18.37 3.20
C ASP A 334 -7.52 -18.19 1.76
N LEU A 335 -6.20 -18.14 1.53
CA LEU A 335 -5.64 -17.89 0.21
C LEU A 335 -6.06 -18.96 -0.81
N GLY A 336 -6.22 -20.21 -0.39
CA GLY A 336 -6.59 -21.30 -1.29
C GLY A 336 -8.01 -21.11 -1.84
N GLY A 337 -8.95 -20.71 -0.97
CA GLY A 337 -10.31 -20.35 -1.36
C GLY A 337 -10.45 -18.96 -1.98
N PHE A 338 -9.40 -18.13 -1.92
CA PHE A 338 -9.41 -16.78 -2.47
C PHE A 338 -9.08 -16.74 -3.97
N LEU A 339 -8.26 -17.68 -4.46
CA LEU A 339 -7.73 -17.67 -5.82
C LEU A 339 -8.72 -18.26 -6.83
N ASP A 340 -9.31 -17.42 -7.68
CA ASP A 340 -10.31 -17.80 -8.68
C ASP A 340 -9.77 -17.76 -10.13
N ASP A 341 -8.79 -16.89 -10.45
CA ASP A 341 -8.13 -16.78 -11.78
C ASP A 341 -6.66 -17.22 -11.72
N ALA A 342 -6.31 -18.08 -10.77
CA ALA A 342 -4.95 -18.59 -10.65
C ALA A 342 -4.56 -19.54 -11.80
N ARG A 343 -3.30 -19.47 -12.21
CA ARG A 343 -2.75 -20.27 -13.34
C ARG A 343 -1.46 -20.95 -12.93
N LEU A 344 -1.21 -22.14 -13.45
CA LEU A 344 0.05 -22.85 -13.20
C LEU A 344 1.25 -22.01 -13.61
N LEU A 345 2.27 -21.96 -12.75
CA LEU A 345 3.53 -21.30 -13.04
C LEU A 345 4.25 -22.03 -14.18
N SER A 346 4.64 -21.30 -15.22
CA SER A 346 5.27 -21.90 -16.41
C SER A 346 6.58 -22.66 -16.10
N ALA A 347 6.92 -23.66 -16.93
CA ALA A 347 8.21 -24.38 -16.84
C ALA A 347 9.41 -23.42 -16.86
N ARG A 348 9.38 -22.40 -17.73
CA ARG A 348 10.45 -21.40 -17.83
C ARG A 348 10.64 -20.59 -16.55
N ALA A 349 9.54 -20.14 -15.94
CA ALA A 349 9.60 -19.38 -14.70
C ALA A 349 10.08 -20.24 -13.54
N THR A 350 9.57 -21.47 -13.44
CA THR A 350 9.95 -22.47 -12.42
C THR A 350 11.43 -22.82 -12.52
N ALA A 351 11.91 -23.18 -13.71
CA ALA A 351 13.33 -23.50 -13.94
C ALA A 351 14.24 -22.30 -13.64
N GLY A 352 13.80 -21.08 -13.98
CA GLY A 352 14.52 -19.85 -13.66
C GLY A 352 14.66 -19.61 -12.16
N PHE A 353 13.58 -19.83 -11.40
CA PHE A 353 13.60 -19.76 -9.94
C PHE A 353 14.53 -20.81 -9.34
N LEU A 354 14.38 -22.08 -9.74
CA LEU A 354 15.16 -23.19 -9.19
C LEU A 354 16.67 -23.00 -9.40
N ARG A 355 17.07 -22.49 -10.58
CA ARG A 355 18.48 -22.16 -10.86
C ARG A 355 19.02 -21.10 -9.89
N ARG A 356 18.24 -20.05 -9.62
CA ARG A 356 18.62 -18.99 -8.66
C ARG A 356 18.69 -19.53 -7.24
N ALA A 357 17.67 -20.29 -6.83
CA ALA A 357 17.57 -20.90 -5.50
C ALA A 357 18.78 -21.78 -5.19
N ARG A 358 19.17 -22.66 -6.12
CA ARG A 358 20.33 -23.55 -5.97
C ARG A 358 21.69 -22.82 -6.00
N SER A 359 21.77 -21.67 -6.66
CA SER A 359 22.99 -20.85 -6.70
C SER A 359 23.16 -19.91 -5.49
N GLY A 360 22.09 -19.73 -4.71
CA GLY A 360 22.07 -18.86 -3.54
C GLY A 360 22.40 -19.60 -2.24
N ASN A 361 22.51 -18.84 -1.16
CA ASN A 361 22.70 -19.36 0.20
C ASN A 361 21.41 -19.26 1.04
N LEU A 362 20.26 -19.09 0.38
CA LEU A 362 18.99 -18.94 1.06
C LEU A 362 18.54 -20.29 1.64
N ARG A 363 18.09 -20.29 2.90
CA ARG A 363 17.47 -21.46 3.51
C ARG A 363 15.98 -21.48 3.15
N PHE A 364 15.50 -22.62 2.71
CA PHE A 364 14.10 -22.85 2.34
C PHE A 364 13.41 -23.70 3.39
N VAL A 365 12.07 -23.62 3.43
CA VAL A 365 11.25 -24.53 4.23
C VAL A 365 11.48 -25.96 3.74
N PRO A 366 11.59 -26.98 4.63
CA PRO A 366 11.74 -28.37 4.22
C PRO A 366 10.68 -28.78 3.19
N GLY A 367 11.08 -29.56 2.17
CA GLY A 367 10.18 -30.03 1.10
C GLY A 367 9.81 -28.98 0.04
N PHE A 368 10.02 -27.68 0.27
CA PHE A 368 9.63 -26.64 -0.69
C PHE A 368 10.37 -26.75 -2.03
N LEU A 369 11.68 -27.02 -2.01
CA LEU A 369 12.43 -27.18 -3.27
C LEU A 369 12.04 -28.46 -4.01
N ASP A 370 11.70 -29.52 -3.27
CA ASP A 370 11.20 -30.77 -3.87
C ASP A 370 9.86 -30.52 -4.57
N ASP A 371 8.96 -29.75 -3.96
CA ASP A 371 7.70 -29.31 -4.60
C ASP A 371 7.94 -28.50 -5.88
N VAL A 372 8.92 -27.59 -5.88
CA VAL A 372 9.31 -26.81 -7.07
C VAL A 372 9.85 -27.70 -8.19
N GLU A 373 10.65 -28.71 -7.84
CA GLU A 373 11.18 -29.70 -8.79
C GLU A 373 10.08 -30.58 -9.37
N ASN A 374 9.21 -31.13 -8.51
CA ASN A 374 8.04 -31.90 -8.92
C ASN A 374 7.08 -31.08 -9.78
N HIS A 375 6.90 -29.78 -9.48
CA HIS A 375 6.14 -28.87 -10.32
C HIS A 375 6.79 -28.69 -11.69
N LEU A 376 8.11 -28.50 -11.75
CA LEU A 376 8.82 -28.39 -13.02
C LEU A 376 8.65 -29.63 -13.90
N ASP A 377 8.75 -30.83 -13.31
CA ASP A 377 8.58 -32.09 -14.01
C ASP A 377 7.15 -32.24 -14.57
N ARG A 378 6.13 -31.88 -13.78
CA ARG A 378 4.72 -31.81 -14.23
C ARG A 378 4.53 -30.85 -15.41
N MET A 379 5.32 -29.77 -15.47
CA MET A 379 5.28 -28.78 -16.55
C MET A 379 6.12 -29.16 -17.79
N GLY A 380 6.68 -30.38 -17.83
CA GLY A 380 7.47 -30.88 -18.96
C GLY A 380 8.99 -30.77 -18.78
N GLY A 381 9.46 -30.52 -17.56
CA GLY A 381 10.88 -30.49 -17.19
C GLY A 381 11.59 -29.19 -17.61
N PHE A 382 12.92 -29.20 -17.54
CA PHE A 382 13.73 -28.05 -17.95
C PHE A 382 13.52 -27.75 -19.43
N PRO A 383 13.19 -26.49 -19.80
CA PRO A 383 13.09 -26.11 -21.20
C PRO A 383 14.41 -26.41 -21.92
N GLN A 384 14.34 -27.09 -23.07
CA GLN A 384 15.51 -27.29 -23.93
C GLN A 384 16.13 -25.92 -24.24
N ALA A 385 17.45 -25.80 -24.14
CA ALA A 385 18.14 -24.58 -24.51
C ALA A 385 17.78 -24.24 -25.96
N ALA A 386 17.29 -23.02 -26.21
CA ALA A 386 17.09 -22.56 -27.58
C ALA A 386 18.43 -22.65 -28.31
N ALA A 387 18.46 -23.46 -29.37
CA ALA A 387 19.63 -23.63 -30.24
C ALA A 387 19.95 -22.35 -31.01
#